data_AF-A0A3C1DGL1-F1
#
_entry.id   AF-A0A3C1DGL1-F1
#
_cell.length_a   1.000
_cell.length_b   1.000
_cell.length_c   1.000
_cell.angle_alpha   90.00
_cell.angle_beta   90.00
_cell.angle_gamma   90.00
#
_symmetry.space_group_name_H-M   'P 1'
#
loop_
_entity.id
_entity.type
_entity.pdbx_description
1 polymer ?
#
loop_
_entity_poly.entity_id
_entity_poly.type
_entity_poly.pdbx_seq_one_letter_code
_entity_poly.pdbx_strand_id
1 'polypeptide(L)' 'PPGWADAHHIIHWAQGGKTSLDNAALLCSRHHHEVHANNHTVQVQPNGRAIVTLNRKRL' A
#
# COMPACT_ATOMS: atom_id res chain seq x y z
N PRO A 1 -9.86 2.46 -12.70
CA PRO A 1 -10.13 3.88 -12.42
C PRO A 1 -10.21 4.16 -10.91
N PRO A 2 -10.13 5.43 -10.48
CA PRO A 2 -10.08 5.81 -9.07
C PRO A 2 -11.22 5.23 -8.22
N GLY A 3 -12.43 5.10 -8.80
CA GLY A 3 -13.59 4.53 -8.11
C GLY A 3 -13.52 3.03 -7.78
N TRP A 4 -12.49 2.31 -8.24
CA TRP A 4 -12.25 0.89 -7.89
C TRP A 4 -10.96 0.69 -7.09
N ALA A 5 -10.41 1.78 -6.57
CA ALA A 5 -9.21 1.76 -5.74
C ALA A 5 -9.55 2.09 -4.28
N ASP A 6 -8.86 1.42 -3.39
CA ASP A 6 -8.87 1.67 -1.96
C ASP A 6 -7.61 2.47 -1.58
N ALA A 7 -7.74 3.36 -0.60
CA ALA A 7 -6.59 4.02 0.03
C ALA A 7 -5.88 3.04 0.98
N HIS A 8 -4.67 2.64 0.61
CA HIS A 8 -3.78 1.83 1.43
C HIS A 8 -2.85 2.72 2.24
N HIS A 9 -2.79 2.53 3.55
CA HIS A 9 -1.84 3.22 4.42
C HIS A 9 -0.43 2.63 4.26
N ILE A 10 0.57 3.45 3.93
CA ILE A 10 1.98 3.01 3.77
C ILE A 10 2.56 2.56 5.11
N ILE A 11 2.45 3.41 6.14
CA ILE A 11 2.59 3.03 7.54
C ILE A 11 1.19 2.69 8.03
N HIS A 12 0.97 1.45 8.43
CA HIS A 12 -0.34 0.97 8.84
C HIS A 12 -0.90 1.79 10.03
N TRP A 13 -2.20 2.07 10.03
CA TRP A 13 -2.86 2.87 11.09
C TRP A 13 -2.63 2.28 12.49
N ALA A 14 -2.69 0.95 12.62
CA ALA A 14 -2.45 0.26 13.90
C ALA A 14 -0.99 0.38 14.39
N GLN A 15 -0.06 0.77 13.52
CA GLN A 15 1.35 1.05 13.85
C GLN A 15 1.58 2.55 14.10
N GLY A 16 0.51 3.36 14.20
CA GLY A 16 0.59 4.81 14.41
C GLY A 16 0.69 5.63 13.12
N GLY A 17 0.47 5.03 11.95
CA GLY A 17 0.43 5.76 10.69
C GLY A 17 -0.73 6.75 10.61
N LYS A 18 -0.44 8.00 10.25
CA LYS A 18 -1.45 9.05 10.11
C LYS A 18 -2.32 8.82 8.87
N THR A 19 -3.62 9.11 8.97
CA THR A 19 -4.48 9.23 7.80
C THR A 19 -4.16 10.55 7.09
N SER A 20 -3.40 10.46 5.99
CA SER A 20 -2.96 11.61 5.19
C SER A 20 -2.59 11.13 3.79
N LEU A 21 -2.62 12.03 2.80
CA LEU A 21 -2.21 11.72 1.43
C LEU A 21 -0.73 11.31 1.36
N ASP A 22 0.10 11.90 2.21
CA ASP A 22 1.54 11.56 2.30
C ASP A 22 1.81 10.14 2.80
N ASN A 23 0.82 9.53 3.46
CA ASN A 23 0.90 8.16 3.99
C ASN A 23 -0.06 7.20 3.28
N ALA A 24 -0.52 7.52 2.06
CA ALA A 24 -1.49 6.70 1.35
C ALA A 24 -1.10 6.42 -0.11
N ALA A 25 -1.50 5.24 -0.60
CA ALA A 25 -1.41 4.86 -2.00
C ALA A 25 -2.73 4.24 -2.47
N LEU A 26 -3.13 4.46 -3.73
CA LEU A 26 -4.31 3.83 -4.30
C LEU A 26 -3.97 2.43 -4.84
N LEU A 27 -4.63 1.41 -4.32
CA LEU A 27 -4.51 0.02 -4.77
C LEU A 27 -5.89 -0.53 -5.11
N CYS A 28 -6.00 -1.45 -6.08
CA CYS A 28 -7.26 -2.16 -6.23
C CYS A 28 -7.50 -3.08 -5.02
N SER A 29 -8.76 -3.38 -4.73
CA SER A 29 -9.13 -4.17 -3.54
C SER A 29 -8.37 -5.50 -3.43
N ARG A 30 -8.15 -6.21 -4.55
CA ARG A 30 -7.35 -7.44 -4.55
C ARG A 30 -5.92 -7.21 -4.05
N HIS A 31 -5.21 -6.24 -4.62
CA HIS A 31 -3.82 -5.97 -4.24
C HIS A 31 -3.70 -5.32 -2.86
N HIS A 32 -4.71 -4.55 -2.42
CA HIS A 32 -4.74 -4.01 -1.07
C HIS A 32 -4.71 -5.13 -0.02
N HIS A 33 -5.54 -6.15 -0.17
CA HIS A 33 -5.54 -7.32 0.72
C HIS A 33 -4.24 -8.14 0.60
N GLU A 34 -3.71 -8.31 -0.61
CA GLU A 34 -2.46 -9.06 -0.85
C GLU A 34 -1.27 -8.43 -0.14
N VAL A 35 -1.17 -7.10 -0.14
CA VAL A 35 -0.11 -6.37 0.58
C VAL A 35 -0.15 -6.64 2.07
N HIS A 36 -1.35 -6.56 2.69
CA HIS A 36 -1.52 -6.87 4.11
C HIS A 36 -1.22 -8.33 4.42
N ALA A 37 -1.79 -9.26 3.65
CA ALA A 37 -1.70 -10.70 3.90
C ALA A 37 -0.25 -11.20 3.84
N ASN A 38 0.54 -10.68 2.91
CA ASN A 38 1.90 -11.14 2.66
C ASN A 38 2.97 -10.19 3.19
N ASN A 39 2.58 -9.18 3.98
CA ASN A 39 3.47 -8.17 4.54
C ASN A 39 4.43 -7.58 3.48
N HIS A 40 3.86 -7.22 2.32
CA HIS A 40 4.57 -6.50 1.27
C HIS A 40 4.74 -5.04 1.69
N THR A 41 5.74 -4.36 1.12
CA THR A 41 5.94 -2.93 1.38
C THR A 41 5.50 -2.09 0.19
N VAL A 42 4.97 -0.90 0.46
CA VAL A 42 4.52 0.04 -0.55
C VAL A 42 5.31 1.33 -0.41
N GLN A 43 5.74 1.91 -1.53
CA GLN A 43 6.37 3.22 -1.59
C GLN A 43 5.73 4.05 -2.69
N VAL A 44 5.52 5.34 -2.45
CA VAL A 44 5.05 6.27 -3.48
C VAL A 44 6.24 7.08 -3.97
N GLN A 45 6.50 7.01 -5.27
CA GLN A 45 7.57 7.78 -5.92
C GLN A 45 7.17 9.27 -6.06
N PRO A 46 8.13 10.18 -6.29
CA PRO A 46 7.84 11.62 -6.47
C PRO A 46 6.84 11.92 -7.61
N ASN A 47 6.69 11.03 -8.58
CA ASN A 47 5.72 11.15 -9.67
C ASN A 47 4.32 10.59 -9.32
N GLY A 48 4.07 10.24 -8.05
CA GLY A 48 2.82 9.68 -7.56
C GLY A 48 2.63 8.18 -7.85
N ARG A 49 3.60 7.50 -8.48
CA ARG A 49 3.49 6.06 -8.74
C ARG A 49 3.77 5.25 -7.48
N ALA A 50 2.81 4.41 -7.10
CA ALA A 50 3.02 3.39 -6.08
C ALA A 50 3.86 2.22 -6.62
N ILE A 51 4.88 1.82 -5.88
CA ILE A 51 5.69 0.62 -6.10
C ILE A 51 5.47 -0.32 -4.93
N VAL A 52 5.11 -1.57 -5.24
CA VAL A 52 4.96 -2.64 -4.24
C VAL A 52 6.17 -3.56 -4.32
N THR A 53 6.92 -3.66 -3.23
CA THR A 53 8.01 -4.63 -3.10
C THR A 53 7.46 -5.89 -2.44
N LEU A 54 7.45 -6.98 -3.21
CA LEU A 54 6.96 -8.27 -2.75
C LEU A 54 7.92 -8.85 -1.70
N ASN A 55 7.39 -9.14 -0.52
CA ASN A 55 8.07 -9.90 0.52
C ASN A 55 8.06 -11.39 0.14
N ARG A 56 8.92 -11.78 -0.80
CA ARG A 56 9.11 -13.17 -1.17
C ARG A 56 10.01 -13.83 -0.13
N LYS A 57 9.41 -14.42 0.91
CA LYS A 57 10.10 -15.44 1.70
C LYS A 57 10.47 -16.58 0.74
N ARG A 58 11.72 -16.62 0.27
CA ARG A 58 12.26 -17.80 -0.38
C ARG A 58 12.26 -18.91 0.67
N LEU A 59 11.45 -19.95 0.44
CA LEU A 59 11.66 -21.25 1.07
C LEU A 59 13.03 -21.78 0.67
#